data_AF-A0A2E1RTE1-F1
#
_entry.id   AF-A0A2E1RTE1-F1
#
_cell.length_a   1.000
_cell.length_b   1.000
_cell.length_c   1.000
_cell.angle_alpha   90.00
_cell.angle_beta   90.00
_cell.angle_gamma   90.00
#
_symmetry.space_group_name_H-M   'P 1'
#
loop_
_entity.id
_entity.type
_entity.pdbx_description
1 polymer ?
#
loop_
_entity_poly.entity_id
_entity_poly.type
_entity_poly.pdbx_seq_one_letter_code
_entity_poly.pdbx_strand_id
1 'polypeptide(L)'
;MTTNHKTLSAVILLLFYSLTTLLAETYTQDFNGFDNGTVDLDDGSVITGEAARILDGRLQLTRDGEALGFSSFSVPPLEGSSEGFTVTFDYELNDGQGSNDPADGFSFNYGNAELGERGQAEEGMVGRPGVTENISFEVDTWRNGDSEQGVNISGISNGEDQDQHAFSNGIILNDGQRVTGTMEMSWNPETGASFKTTGLVTNADF
;
A
#
# COMPACT_ATOMS: atom_id res chain seq x y z
N MET A 1 -43.18 -63.60 -32.45
CA MET A 1 -43.46 -62.46 -31.55
C MET A 1 -42.76 -62.72 -30.22
N THR A 2 -41.66 -62.02 -29.97
CA THR A 2 -41.19 -61.63 -28.62
C THR A 2 -39.96 -60.74 -28.81
N THR A 3 -40.17 -59.44 -28.65
CA THR A 3 -39.15 -58.39 -28.73
C THR A 3 -38.38 -58.33 -27.42
N ASN A 4 -37.05 -58.52 -27.47
CA ASN A 4 -36.18 -58.27 -26.32
C ASN A 4 -35.70 -56.82 -26.36
N HIS A 5 -36.16 -56.03 -25.41
CA HIS A 5 -35.83 -54.61 -25.28
C HIS A 5 -34.44 -54.44 -24.67
N LYS A 6 -33.56 -53.76 -25.42
CA LYS A 6 -32.28 -53.22 -24.92
C LYS A 6 -32.58 -52.18 -23.84
N THR A 7 -32.14 -52.42 -22.61
CA THR A 7 -32.09 -51.39 -21.57
C THR A 7 -30.74 -50.70 -21.67
N LEU A 8 -30.74 -49.45 -22.14
CA LEU A 8 -29.59 -48.56 -22.06
C LEU A 8 -29.53 -48.01 -20.63
N SER A 9 -28.55 -48.42 -19.83
CA SER A 9 -28.25 -47.75 -18.56
C SER A 9 -27.59 -46.41 -18.87
N ALA A 10 -28.30 -45.31 -18.65
CA ALA A 10 -27.72 -43.97 -18.63
C ALA A 10 -26.93 -43.80 -17.32
N VAL A 11 -25.63 -43.56 -17.43
CA VAL A 11 -24.78 -43.11 -16.32
C VAL A 11 -24.91 -41.59 -16.26
N ILE A 12 -25.52 -41.06 -15.20
CA ILE A 12 -25.52 -39.64 -14.90
C ILE A 12 -24.24 -39.34 -14.12
N LEU A 13 -23.30 -38.65 -14.77
CA LEU A 13 -22.11 -38.11 -14.12
C LEU A 13 -22.51 -36.79 -13.45
N LEU A 14 -22.70 -36.81 -12.13
CA LEU A 14 -22.85 -35.59 -11.33
C LEU A 14 -21.49 -34.93 -11.18
N LEU A 15 -21.25 -33.84 -11.92
CA LEU A 15 -20.18 -32.90 -11.62
C LEU A 15 -20.56 -32.11 -10.37
N PHE A 16 -19.91 -32.40 -9.25
CA PHE A 16 -19.95 -31.52 -8.08
C PHE A 16 -18.97 -30.37 -8.33
N TYR A 17 -19.49 -29.21 -8.74
CA TYR A 17 -18.73 -27.96 -8.58
C TYR A 17 -18.72 -27.62 -7.09
N SER A 18 -17.60 -27.90 -6.43
CA SER A 18 -17.31 -27.29 -5.14
C SER A 18 -17.12 -25.79 -5.37
N LEU A 19 -18.09 -24.98 -4.94
CA LEU A 19 -17.85 -23.56 -4.71
C LEU A 19 -16.86 -23.46 -3.55
N THR A 20 -15.58 -23.41 -3.85
CA THR A 20 -14.60 -22.85 -2.92
C THR A 20 -14.83 -21.35 -2.88
N THR A 21 -15.44 -20.87 -1.81
CA THR A 21 -15.31 -19.46 -1.44
C THR A 21 -13.82 -19.21 -1.25
N LEU A 22 -13.20 -18.49 -2.19
CA LEU A 22 -11.86 -17.95 -1.99
C LEU A 22 -11.98 -16.99 -0.80
N LEU A 23 -11.43 -17.34 0.35
CA LEU A 23 -11.25 -16.36 1.40
C LEU A 23 -10.18 -15.39 0.88
N ALA A 24 -10.46 -14.09 0.97
CA ALA A 24 -9.45 -13.09 0.64
C ALA A 24 -8.23 -13.34 1.54
N GLU A 25 -7.06 -13.50 0.94
CA GLU A 25 -5.83 -13.62 1.70
C GLU A 25 -5.59 -12.31 2.47
N THR A 26 -5.06 -12.41 3.68
CA THR A 26 -4.88 -11.26 4.59
C THR A 26 -3.48 -11.29 5.17
N TYR A 27 -2.82 -10.13 5.14
CA TYR A 27 -1.61 -9.86 5.91
C TYR A 27 -1.97 -8.97 7.11
N THR A 28 -1.38 -9.24 8.27
CA THR A 28 -1.57 -8.40 9.47
C THR A 28 -0.28 -8.39 10.28
N GLN A 29 0.11 -7.20 10.74
CA GLN A 29 1.29 -7.00 11.56
C GLN A 29 1.03 -5.83 12.52
N ASP A 30 1.31 -6.03 13.80
CA ASP A 30 1.22 -4.99 14.83
C ASP A 30 2.59 -4.58 15.38
N PHE A 31 3.66 -5.24 14.91
CA PHE A 31 5.06 -5.07 15.25
C PHE A 31 5.39 -5.24 16.74
N ASN A 32 4.45 -5.73 17.56
CA ASN A 32 4.69 -5.98 18.98
C ASN A 32 5.55 -7.22 19.18
N GLY A 33 6.45 -7.15 20.18
CA GLY A 33 7.29 -8.29 20.56
C GLY A 33 8.59 -8.43 19.76
N PHE A 34 8.83 -7.58 18.76
CA PHE A 34 10.14 -7.45 18.12
C PHE A 34 11.04 -6.50 18.91
N ASP A 35 12.34 -6.80 18.94
CA ASP A 35 13.34 -5.94 19.58
C ASP A 35 13.57 -4.65 18.76
N ASN A 36 13.93 -3.56 19.45
CA ASN A 36 14.31 -2.32 18.78
C ASN A 36 15.50 -2.54 17.86
N GLY A 37 15.38 -2.10 16.60
CA GLY A 37 16.37 -2.33 15.55
C GLY A 37 16.11 -3.56 14.67
N THR A 38 15.05 -4.33 14.93
CA THR A 38 14.67 -5.46 14.06
C THR A 38 14.35 -4.97 12.64
N VAL A 39 14.84 -5.73 11.65
CA VAL A 39 14.58 -5.52 10.21
C VAL A 39 14.17 -6.80 9.48
N ASP A 40 14.13 -7.93 10.19
CA ASP A 40 13.67 -9.22 9.68
C ASP A 40 12.62 -9.75 10.65
N LEU A 41 11.39 -9.93 10.15
CA LEU A 41 10.23 -10.35 10.94
C LEU A 41 9.98 -11.87 10.85
N ASP A 42 10.77 -12.60 10.05
CA ASP A 42 10.61 -14.04 9.77
C ASP A 42 9.20 -14.44 9.27
N ASP A 43 8.52 -13.52 8.58
CA ASP A 43 7.16 -13.70 8.03
C ASP A 43 7.11 -13.56 6.49
N GLY A 44 8.28 -13.43 5.85
CA GLY A 44 8.42 -13.23 4.41
C GLY A 44 8.29 -11.78 3.94
N SER A 45 7.89 -10.85 4.82
CA SER A 45 8.00 -9.42 4.54
C SER A 45 9.47 -8.99 4.47
N VAL A 46 9.72 -7.86 3.82
CA VAL A 46 11.04 -7.28 3.67
C VAL A 46 11.02 -5.83 4.11
N ILE A 47 11.90 -5.49 5.07
CA ILE A 47 12.19 -4.12 5.48
C ILE A 47 13.53 -3.72 4.84
N THR A 48 13.51 -2.66 4.02
CA THR A 48 14.71 -2.16 3.33
C THR A 48 14.92 -0.67 3.66
N GLY A 49 16.18 -0.27 3.80
CA GLY A 49 16.59 1.12 4.01
C GLY A 49 17.36 1.32 5.30
N GLU A 50 18.31 2.26 5.31
CA GLU A 50 19.21 2.48 6.46
C GLU A 50 18.48 3.05 7.69
N ALA A 51 17.42 3.82 7.47
CA ALA A 51 16.57 4.32 8.55
C ALA A 51 15.60 3.26 9.08
N ALA A 52 15.20 2.30 8.24
CA ALA A 52 14.10 1.40 8.51
C ALA A 52 14.40 0.46 9.70
N ARG A 53 13.48 0.38 10.65
CA ARG A 53 13.57 -0.53 11.81
C ARG A 53 12.25 -0.66 12.54
N ILE A 54 12.14 -1.68 13.37
CA ILE A 54 11.20 -1.67 14.50
C ILE A 54 11.74 -0.79 15.62
N LEU A 55 10.89 0.09 16.16
CA LEU A 55 11.17 0.92 17.32
C LEU A 55 9.92 1.02 18.20
N ASP A 56 10.03 0.54 19.43
CA ASP A 56 8.99 0.58 20.46
C ASP A 56 7.66 0.00 19.96
N GLY A 57 7.73 -1.16 19.30
CA GLY A 57 6.57 -1.88 18.76
C GLY A 57 5.96 -1.23 17.51
N ARG A 58 6.73 -0.43 16.76
CA ARG A 58 6.27 0.24 15.53
C ARG A 58 7.29 0.14 14.43
N LEU A 59 6.85 0.02 13.18
CA LEU A 59 7.70 0.22 12.02
C LEU A 59 8.03 1.71 11.86
N GLN A 60 9.31 2.06 11.89
CA GLN A 60 9.84 3.38 11.57
C GLN A 60 10.55 3.29 10.22
N LEU A 61 10.06 3.99 9.19
CA LEU A 61 10.66 3.99 7.85
C LEU A 61 11.73 5.08 7.67
N THR A 62 11.49 6.27 8.21
CA THR A 62 12.39 7.42 8.10
C THR A 62 12.73 7.97 9.48
N ARG A 63 13.79 8.79 9.55
CA ARG A 63 14.26 9.43 10.77
C ARG A 63 14.51 10.90 10.49
N ASP A 64 13.79 11.73 11.22
CA ASP A 64 13.93 13.18 11.19
C ASP A 64 15.39 13.61 11.43
N GLY A 65 15.88 14.58 10.64
CA GLY A 65 17.23 15.13 10.73
C GLY A 65 18.38 14.22 10.26
N GLU A 66 18.13 12.99 9.79
CA GLU A 66 19.21 12.04 9.40
C GLU A 66 19.47 11.97 7.87
N ALA A 67 18.66 12.65 7.03
CA ALA A 67 18.75 12.57 5.56
C ALA A 67 18.67 11.12 5.00
N LEU A 68 17.92 10.24 5.69
CA LEU A 68 17.71 8.84 5.35
C LEU A 68 16.27 8.60 4.86
N GLY A 69 15.84 9.32 3.83
CA GLY A 69 14.44 9.39 3.38
C GLY A 69 13.91 8.19 2.59
N PHE A 70 14.77 7.27 2.15
CA PHE A 70 14.37 6.19 1.24
C PHE A 70 14.39 4.85 1.97
N SER A 71 13.22 4.36 2.35
CA SER A 71 13.01 3.04 2.96
C SER A 71 11.72 2.42 2.44
N SER A 72 11.56 1.11 2.60
CA SER A 72 10.31 0.42 2.27
C SER A 72 10.03 -0.74 3.22
N PHE A 73 8.75 -1.08 3.30
CA PHE A 73 8.25 -2.31 3.89
C PHE A 73 7.33 -2.95 2.87
N SER A 74 7.69 -4.15 2.40
CA SER A 74 6.91 -4.88 1.40
C SER A 74 6.45 -6.21 1.96
N VAL A 75 5.20 -6.56 1.71
CA VAL A 75 4.60 -7.83 2.13
C VAL A 75 4.57 -8.82 0.95
N PRO A 76 4.62 -10.14 1.20
CA PRO A 76 4.48 -11.14 0.13
C PRO A 76 3.20 -10.93 -0.70
N PRO A 77 3.19 -11.40 -1.97
CA PRO A 77 1.98 -11.38 -2.79
C PRO A 77 0.81 -12.07 -2.09
N LEU A 78 -0.35 -11.43 -2.11
CA LEU A 78 -1.59 -11.96 -1.55
C LEU A 78 -2.49 -12.47 -2.69
N GLU A 79 -2.84 -13.75 -2.64
CA GLU A 79 -3.71 -14.40 -3.63
C GLU A 79 -5.06 -13.67 -3.72
N GLY A 80 -5.42 -13.29 -4.94
CA GLY A 80 -6.69 -12.60 -5.22
C GLY A 80 -6.68 -11.08 -5.01
N SER A 81 -5.57 -10.45 -4.59
CA SER A 81 -5.52 -8.99 -4.43
C SER A 81 -5.77 -8.22 -5.74
N SER A 82 -5.54 -8.86 -6.90
CA SER A 82 -5.86 -8.32 -8.22
C SER A 82 -7.35 -8.20 -8.52
N GLU A 83 -8.21 -8.85 -7.74
CA GLU A 83 -9.66 -8.72 -7.81
C GLU A 83 -10.19 -7.57 -6.94
N GLY A 84 -9.30 -6.95 -6.15
CA GLY A 84 -9.58 -5.85 -5.25
C GLY A 84 -9.02 -6.09 -3.86
N PHE A 85 -8.79 -5.00 -3.12
CA PHE A 85 -8.26 -5.06 -1.77
C PHE A 85 -8.75 -3.90 -0.91
N THR A 86 -8.53 -4.05 0.39
CA THR A 86 -8.64 -2.96 1.37
C THR A 86 -7.41 -3.02 2.28
N VAL A 87 -6.86 -1.86 2.60
CA VAL A 87 -5.71 -1.69 3.47
C VAL A 87 -6.06 -0.65 4.53
N THR A 88 -5.71 -0.97 5.77
CA THR A 88 -5.81 -0.02 6.88
C THR A 88 -4.54 -0.07 7.73
N PHE A 89 -4.09 1.08 8.20
CA PHE A 89 -3.02 1.17 9.18
C PHE A 89 -3.10 2.48 9.97
N ASP A 90 -2.57 2.45 11.19
CA ASP A 90 -2.29 3.64 11.99
C ASP A 90 -0.91 4.18 11.61
N TYR A 91 -0.76 5.51 11.67
CA TYR A 91 0.50 6.16 11.32
C TYR A 91 0.85 7.30 12.29
N GLU A 92 2.14 7.66 12.32
CA GLU A 92 2.67 8.89 12.92
C GLU A 92 3.59 9.58 11.90
N LEU A 93 3.37 10.87 11.64
CA LEU A 93 4.36 11.74 10.96
C LEU A 93 4.89 12.74 11.97
N ASN A 94 6.19 12.98 11.91
CA ASN A 94 6.88 13.90 12.79
C ASN A 94 7.93 14.69 12.03
N ASP A 95 7.87 16.00 12.19
CA ASP A 95 8.92 16.93 11.78
C ASP A 95 9.51 17.63 13.01
N GLY A 96 10.83 17.74 13.07
CA GLY A 96 11.56 18.36 14.17
C GLY A 96 11.70 19.87 14.00
N GLN A 97 11.46 20.62 15.07
CA GLN A 97 11.44 22.09 15.04
C GLN A 97 12.68 22.72 14.36
N GLY A 98 12.43 23.52 13.31
CA GLY A 98 13.44 24.34 12.65
C GLY A 98 14.29 23.59 11.63
N SER A 99 13.82 22.44 11.13
CA SER A 99 14.56 21.54 10.23
C SER A 99 14.19 21.70 8.74
N ASN A 100 13.73 22.89 8.33
CA ASN A 100 13.07 23.21 7.06
C ASN A 100 11.59 22.77 7.02
N ASP A 101 10.90 23.08 5.92
CA ASP A 101 9.54 22.56 5.72
C ASP A 101 9.61 21.01 5.66
N PRO A 102 8.63 20.28 6.23
CA PRO A 102 8.62 18.81 6.21
C PRO A 102 8.72 18.27 4.78
N ALA A 103 9.52 17.21 4.59
CA ALA A 103 9.78 16.64 3.28
C ALA A 103 10.27 15.18 3.36
N ASP A 104 10.13 14.37 2.31
CA ASP A 104 9.38 14.65 1.08
C ASP A 104 7.93 14.14 1.20
N GLY A 105 7.76 12.99 1.86
CA GLY A 105 6.46 12.39 2.12
C GLY A 105 6.58 10.88 2.15
N PHE A 106 5.48 10.18 1.88
CA PHE A 106 5.49 8.74 1.64
C PHE A 106 4.32 8.28 0.80
N SER A 107 4.42 7.06 0.28
CA SER A 107 3.35 6.42 -0.47
C SER A 107 3.15 4.97 -0.04
N PHE A 108 1.90 4.51 -0.10
CA PHE A 108 1.60 3.09 -0.19
C PHE A 108 1.47 2.72 -1.67
N ASN A 109 2.06 1.59 -2.06
CA ASN A 109 2.17 1.16 -3.44
C ASN A 109 1.64 -0.26 -3.59
N TYR A 110 0.80 -0.47 -4.61
CA TYR A 110 0.35 -1.80 -5.02
C TYR A 110 0.61 -1.99 -6.51
N GLY A 111 1.39 -3.00 -6.86
CA GLY A 111 1.86 -3.17 -8.23
C GLY A 111 2.82 -4.35 -8.40
N ASN A 112 3.62 -4.29 -9.45
CA ASN A 112 4.57 -5.35 -9.80
C ASN A 112 5.99 -5.11 -9.29
N ALA A 113 6.17 -4.21 -8.32
CA ALA A 113 7.46 -3.98 -7.66
C ALA A 113 7.94 -5.25 -6.94
N GLU A 114 9.26 -5.52 -7.01
CA GLU A 114 9.86 -6.63 -6.27
C GLU A 114 9.87 -6.35 -4.75
N LEU A 115 9.88 -7.40 -3.94
CA LEU A 115 9.99 -7.25 -2.48
C LEU A 115 11.29 -6.50 -2.12
N GLY A 116 11.14 -5.49 -1.27
CA GLY A 116 12.24 -4.63 -0.84
C GLY A 116 12.61 -3.50 -1.81
N GLU A 117 11.94 -3.38 -2.95
CA GLU A 117 12.10 -2.21 -3.84
C GLU A 117 11.74 -0.93 -3.06
N ARG A 118 12.50 0.14 -3.28
CA ARG A 118 12.29 1.43 -2.62
C ARG A 118 11.63 2.37 -3.63
N GLY A 119 10.51 2.98 -3.27
CA GLY A 119 9.85 4.01 -4.08
C GLY A 119 10.61 5.34 -4.11
N GLN A 120 10.12 6.32 -4.87
CA GLN A 120 10.61 7.70 -4.90
C GLN A 120 9.88 8.56 -3.84
N ALA A 121 9.93 8.12 -2.57
CA ALA A 121 9.18 8.73 -1.48
C ALA A 121 7.65 8.77 -1.75
N GLU A 122 7.03 9.94 -1.73
CA GLU A 122 5.62 10.16 -2.04
C GLU A 122 5.27 9.86 -3.49
N GLU A 123 6.16 10.07 -4.46
CA GLU A 123 5.95 9.87 -5.91
C GLU A 123 5.81 8.37 -6.32
N GLY A 124 5.62 7.49 -5.35
CA GLY A 124 5.37 6.07 -5.56
C GLY A 124 6.52 5.35 -6.25
N MET A 125 6.19 4.57 -7.28
CA MET A 125 7.15 3.74 -8.02
C MET A 125 7.56 4.33 -9.38
N VAL A 126 7.28 5.62 -9.62
CA VAL A 126 7.56 6.25 -10.93
C VAL A 126 9.06 6.17 -11.25
N GLY A 127 9.36 5.78 -12.49
CA GLY A 127 10.74 5.63 -12.99
C GLY A 127 11.52 4.45 -12.39
N ARG A 128 10.90 3.57 -11.59
CA ARG A 128 11.57 2.39 -11.04
C ARG A 128 11.77 1.31 -12.11
N PRO A 129 13.01 0.84 -12.34
CA PRO A 129 13.27 -0.17 -13.36
C PRO A 129 12.44 -1.44 -13.13
N GLY A 130 11.72 -1.89 -14.16
CA GLY A 130 10.92 -3.11 -14.10
C GLY A 130 9.54 -2.95 -13.49
N VAL A 131 9.22 -1.80 -12.87
CA VAL A 131 7.85 -1.48 -12.44
C VAL A 131 7.08 -0.92 -13.63
N THR A 132 6.02 -1.61 -14.02
CA THR A 132 5.18 -1.26 -15.17
C THR A 132 3.71 -1.04 -14.80
N GLU A 133 3.28 -1.59 -13.67
CA GLU A 133 1.92 -1.44 -13.14
C GLU A 133 2.04 -1.11 -11.65
N ASN A 134 1.51 0.04 -11.25
CA ASN A 134 1.45 0.45 -9.85
C ASN A 134 0.32 1.44 -9.62
N ILE A 135 -0.41 1.29 -8.52
CA ILE A 135 -1.22 2.37 -7.95
C ILE A 135 -0.55 2.87 -6.68
N SER A 136 -0.39 4.19 -6.58
CA SER A 136 0.21 4.89 -5.45
C SER A 136 -0.86 5.66 -4.70
N PHE A 137 -0.79 5.62 -3.37
CA PHE A 137 -1.59 6.45 -2.48
C PHE A 137 -0.62 7.29 -1.68
N GLU A 138 -0.59 8.58 -1.99
CA GLU A 138 0.54 9.44 -1.65
C GLU A 138 0.13 10.46 -0.60
N VAL A 139 1.04 10.67 0.34
CA VAL A 139 1.02 11.76 1.31
C VAL A 139 2.26 12.59 1.08
N ASP A 140 2.07 13.67 0.35
CA ASP A 140 3.11 14.58 -0.09
C ASP A 140 3.23 15.76 0.88
N THR A 141 4.37 15.83 1.57
CA THR A 141 4.68 16.91 2.49
C THR A 141 5.46 18.05 1.84
N TRP A 142 5.96 17.86 0.62
CA TRP A 142 6.80 18.80 -0.10
C TRP A 142 6.01 19.62 -1.13
N ARG A 143 6.01 20.96 -1.09
CA ARG A 143 6.47 21.89 -0.07
C ARG A 143 5.29 22.71 0.46
N ASN A 144 5.25 22.94 1.77
CA ASN A 144 4.19 23.68 2.46
C ASN A 144 3.58 24.87 1.71
N GLY A 145 2.32 24.69 1.26
CA GLY A 145 1.51 25.71 0.62
C GLY A 145 1.74 25.90 -0.88
N ASP A 146 2.49 25.00 -1.52
CA ASP A 146 2.56 24.95 -2.98
C ASP A 146 1.35 24.21 -3.58
N SER A 147 1.35 24.10 -4.92
CA SER A 147 0.25 23.49 -5.67
C SER A 147 0.34 21.97 -5.80
N GLU A 148 1.47 21.36 -5.46
CA GLU A 148 1.76 19.94 -5.67
C GLU A 148 1.58 19.15 -4.37
N GLN A 149 1.87 19.78 -3.23
CA GLN A 149 1.67 19.24 -1.90
C GLN A 149 0.21 18.82 -1.64
N GLY A 150 0.03 17.65 -1.05
CA GLY A 150 -1.27 17.20 -0.59
C GLY A 150 -1.37 15.69 -0.45
N VAL A 151 -2.56 15.19 -0.68
CA VAL A 151 -2.84 13.75 -0.74
C VAL A 151 -3.35 13.39 -2.12
N ASN A 152 -2.82 12.32 -2.71
CA ASN A 152 -3.20 11.93 -4.06
C ASN A 152 -3.32 10.41 -4.23
N ILE A 153 -4.01 10.02 -5.31
CA ILE A 153 -3.90 8.70 -5.91
C ILE A 153 -3.30 8.91 -7.29
N SER A 154 -2.20 8.22 -7.59
CA SER A 154 -1.51 8.24 -8.88
C SER A 154 -1.22 6.81 -9.35
N GLY A 155 -0.58 6.65 -10.50
CA GLY A 155 -0.12 5.33 -10.90
C GLY A 155 0.70 5.27 -12.18
N ILE A 156 1.18 4.06 -12.45
CA ILE A 156 1.89 3.69 -13.67
C ILE A 156 1.07 2.58 -14.33
N SER A 157 0.89 2.67 -15.64
CA SER A 157 0.37 1.54 -16.43
C SER A 157 1.15 1.38 -17.73
N ASN A 158 1.47 0.14 -18.08
CA ASN A 158 2.38 -0.21 -19.16
C ASN A 158 3.73 0.52 -19.11
N GLY A 159 4.19 0.88 -17.90
CA GLY A 159 5.44 1.63 -17.69
C GLY A 159 5.34 3.15 -17.91
N GLU A 160 4.16 3.67 -18.21
CA GLU A 160 3.92 5.09 -18.40
C GLU A 160 3.18 5.69 -17.20
N ASP A 161 3.59 6.88 -16.78
CA ASP A 161 2.92 7.67 -15.76
C ASP A 161 1.48 8.00 -16.20
N GLN A 162 0.52 7.83 -15.29
CA GLN A 162 -0.91 8.06 -15.52
C GLN A 162 -1.40 9.38 -14.93
N ASP A 163 -0.47 10.23 -14.47
CA ASP A 163 -0.76 11.44 -13.70
C ASP A 163 -1.58 11.13 -12.42
N GLN A 164 -2.12 12.17 -11.80
CA GLN A 164 -2.99 12.05 -10.63
C GLN A 164 -4.41 11.64 -11.03
N HIS A 165 -4.92 10.56 -10.46
CA HIS A 165 -6.31 10.13 -10.57
C HIS A 165 -7.24 10.90 -9.63
N ALA A 166 -6.74 11.26 -8.45
CA ALA A 166 -7.44 12.09 -7.48
C ALA A 166 -6.43 12.86 -6.63
N PHE A 167 -6.77 14.08 -6.24
CA PHE A 167 -5.86 14.96 -5.52
C PHE A 167 -6.63 15.92 -4.62
N SER A 168 -6.13 16.12 -3.41
CA SER A 168 -6.52 17.22 -2.53
C SER A 168 -5.28 17.98 -2.09
N ASN A 169 -5.13 19.19 -2.63
CA ASN A 169 -4.03 20.08 -2.31
C ASN A 169 -4.13 20.62 -0.88
N GLY A 170 -2.99 20.73 -0.21
CA GLY A 170 -2.83 21.54 0.98
C GLY A 170 -1.74 21.01 1.91
N ILE A 171 -1.49 21.79 2.96
CA ILE A 171 -0.50 21.46 3.98
C ILE A 171 -0.85 20.13 4.63
N ILE A 172 0.12 19.21 4.65
CA ILE A 172 -0.01 17.91 5.32
C ILE A 172 0.50 17.99 6.75
N LEU A 173 1.66 18.63 6.95
CA LEU A 173 2.37 18.74 8.22
C LEU A 173 3.06 20.11 8.31
N ASN A 174 2.93 20.82 9.44
CA ASN A 174 3.68 22.05 9.69
C ASN A 174 5.08 21.75 10.28
N ASP A 175 6.02 22.68 10.14
CA ASP A 175 7.32 22.61 10.82
C ASP A 175 7.15 22.42 12.35
N GLY A 176 7.90 21.47 12.90
CA GLY A 176 7.88 21.11 14.32
C GLY A 176 6.60 20.40 14.78
N GLN A 177 5.78 19.92 13.85
CA GLN A 177 4.53 19.24 14.16
C GLN A 177 4.72 17.71 14.23
N ARG A 178 3.94 17.10 15.13
CA ARG A 178 3.67 15.66 15.12
C ARG A 178 2.18 15.43 14.93
N VAL A 179 1.84 14.51 14.04
CA VAL A 179 0.46 14.05 13.81
C VAL A 179 0.39 12.54 13.90
N THR A 180 -0.79 12.06 14.29
CA THR A 180 -1.13 10.64 14.31
C THR A 180 -2.52 10.48 13.74
N GLY A 181 -2.75 9.39 13.03
CA GLY A 181 -4.07 9.09 12.49
C GLY A 181 -4.13 7.72 11.84
N THR A 182 -5.12 7.56 10.99
CA THR A 182 -5.42 6.32 10.28
C THR A 182 -5.39 6.54 8.77
N MET A 183 -5.00 5.52 8.01
CA MET A 183 -5.21 5.44 6.58
C MET A 183 -6.17 4.29 6.27
N GLU A 184 -7.12 4.55 5.40
CA GLU A 184 -8.00 3.55 4.80
C GLU A 184 -7.93 3.72 3.28
N MET A 185 -7.62 2.63 2.60
CA MET A 185 -7.47 2.61 1.16
C MET A 185 -8.15 1.38 0.60
N SER A 186 -8.76 1.52 -0.57
CA SER A 186 -9.29 0.38 -1.31
C SER A 186 -8.99 0.51 -2.78
N TRP A 187 -8.91 -0.61 -3.47
CA TRP A 187 -8.98 -0.64 -4.93
C TRP A 187 -9.88 -1.78 -5.37
N ASN A 188 -10.67 -1.53 -6.41
CA ASN A 188 -11.51 -2.51 -7.07
C ASN A 188 -11.48 -2.25 -8.59
N PRO A 189 -11.33 -3.28 -9.43
CA PRO A 189 -11.22 -3.09 -10.87
C PRO A 189 -12.48 -2.51 -11.54
N GLU A 190 -13.65 -2.63 -10.91
CA GLU A 190 -14.92 -2.10 -11.41
C GLU A 190 -15.21 -0.68 -10.92
N THR A 191 -14.85 -0.35 -9.68
CA THR A 191 -15.21 0.93 -9.05
C THR A 191 -14.04 1.90 -8.83
N GLY A 192 -12.80 1.46 -9.07
CA GLY A 192 -11.60 2.26 -8.87
C GLY A 192 -11.06 2.24 -7.44
N ALA A 193 -10.22 3.22 -7.13
CA ALA A 193 -9.59 3.38 -5.82
C ALA A 193 -10.31 4.39 -4.93
N SER A 194 -10.16 4.24 -3.61
CA SER A 194 -10.55 5.25 -2.63
C SER A 194 -9.44 5.44 -1.60
N PHE A 195 -9.32 6.66 -1.07
CA PHE A 195 -8.32 7.02 -0.07
C PHE A 195 -8.91 7.94 0.99
N LYS A 196 -8.81 7.52 2.24
CA LYS A 196 -9.21 8.29 3.41
C LYS A 196 -8.09 8.34 4.42
N THR A 197 -7.86 9.54 4.96
CA THR A 197 -6.94 9.73 6.07
C THR A 197 -7.62 10.47 7.21
N THR A 198 -7.09 10.31 8.41
CA THR A 198 -7.40 11.17 9.56
C THR A 198 -6.12 11.73 10.14
N GLY A 199 -6.18 12.83 10.90
CA GLY A 199 -5.04 13.34 11.68
C GLY A 199 -4.08 14.29 10.94
N LEU A 200 -4.04 14.25 9.59
CA LEU A 200 -3.27 15.21 8.80
C LEU A 200 -3.92 16.60 8.86
N VAL A 201 -3.16 17.64 8.52
CA VAL A 201 -3.70 19.00 8.37
C VAL A 201 -4.69 19.04 7.18
N THR A 202 -4.31 18.47 6.05
CA THR A 202 -5.21 18.15 4.92
C THR A 202 -5.36 16.64 4.81
N ASN A 203 -6.58 16.14 4.87
CA ASN A 203 -6.88 14.71 4.80
C ASN A 203 -7.45 14.31 3.43
N ALA A 204 -7.26 13.05 3.05
CA ALA A 204 -7.94 12.45 1.92
C ALA A 204 -9.39 12.09 2.30
N ASP A 205 -10.32 12.32 1.37
CA ASP A 205 -11.72 11.88 1.46
C ASP A 205 -12.33 11.77 0.05
N PHE A 206 -11.74 10.91 -0.78
CA PHE A 206 -12.18 10.67 -2.16
C PHE A 206 -12.11 9.19 -2.55
#